data_AF-A0A399EM09-F1
#
_entry.id   AF-A0A399EM09-F1
#
_cell.length_a   1.000
_cell.length_b   1.000
_cell.length_c   1.000
_cell.angle_alpha   90.00
_cell.angle_beta   90.00
_cell.angle_gamma   90.00
#
_symmetry.space_group_name_H-M   'P 1'
#
loop_
_entity.id
_entity.type
_entity.pdbx_description
1 polymer ?
#
loop_
_entity_poly.entity_id
_entity_poly.type
_entity_poly.pdbx_seq_one_letter_code
_entity_poly.pdbx_strand_id
1 'polypeptide(L)' 'MAERFSMYVEYGAYPHRKRPDDTELAAVQEWTNATLVFLRSSYGRKEKLLTAMPEALKP' A
#
# COMPACT_ATOMS: atom_id res chain seq x y z
N MET A 1 -3.07 -9.02 -3.91
CA MET A 1 -3.26 -7.57 -4.21
C MET A 1 -2.02 -6.90 -4.79
N ALA A 2 -0.84 -7.02 -4.16
CA ALA A 2 0.36 -6.30 -4.60
C ALA A 2 0.79 -6.61 -6.05
N GLU A 3 0.86 -7.89 -6.43
CA GLU A 3 1.20 -8.34 -7.80
C GLU A 3 0.26 -7.78 -8.87
N ARG A 4 -1.04 -7.68 -8.59
CA ARG A 4 -2.07 -7.09 -9.48
C ARG A 4 -1.75 -5.63 -9.86
N PHE A 5 -0.95 -4.95 -9.06
CA PHE A 5 -0.53 -3.58 -9.30
C PHE A 5 0.96 -3.46 -9.67
N SER A 6 1.63 -4.58 -9.95
CA SER A 6 3.08 -4.62 -10.16
C SER A 6 3.82 -3.99 -8.99
N MET A 7 3.52 -4.47 -7.78
CA MET A 7 4.08 -3.98 -6.52
C MET A 7 4.47 -5.14 -5.62
N TYR A 8 5.39 -4.88 -4.70
CA TYR A 8 5.77 -5.77 -3.62
C TYR A 8 5.76 -5.02 -2.28
N VAL A 9 5.77 -5.78 -1.17
CA VAL A 9 5.85 -5.24 0.19
C VAL A 9 7.20 -5.63 0.79
N GLU A 10 7.92 -4.64 1.31
CA GLU A 10 9.12 -4.85 2.11
C GLU A 10 8.78 -4.68 3.59
N TYR A 11 9.18 -5.64 4.41
CA TYR A 11 8.96 -5.61 5.86
C TYR A 11 10.18 -4.99 6.56
N GLY A 12 10.01 -3.74 7.04
CA GLY A 12 10.90 -3.05 7.97
C GLY A 12 10.14 -2.63 9.23
N ALA A 13 10.59 -1.57 9.94
CA ALA A 13 9.82 -1.00 11.07
C ALA A 13 8.39 -0.57 10.68
N TYR A 14 8.16 -0.32 9.39
CA TYR A 14 6.86 -0.12 8.74
C TYR A 14 6.79 -0.99 7.47
N PRO A 15 5.67 -1.65 7.14
CA PRO A 15 5.53 -2.28 5.83
C PRO A 15 5.50 -1.23 4.72
N HIS A 16 6.48 -1.28 3.81
CA HIS A 16 6.57 -0.35 2.67
C HIS A 16 6.09 -1.03 1.39
N ARG A 17 5.27 -0.32 0.61
CA ARG A 17 4.79 -0.77 -0.69
C ARG A 17 5.59 -0.11 -1.80
N LYS A 18 6.26 -0.92 -2.61
CA LYS A 18 7.20 -0.48 -3.65
C LYS A 18 6.84 -1.07 -5.02
N ARG A 19 7.36 -0.44 -6.08
CA ARG A 19 7.42 -1.00 -7.44
C ARG A 19 8.69 -1.85 -7.63
N PRO A 20 8.77 -2.70 -8.69
CA PRO A 20 9.97 -3.44 -9.04
C PRO A 20 11.24 -2.59 -9.26
N ASP A 21 11.09 -1.29 -9.52
CA ASP A 21 12.19 -0.31 -9.66
C ASP A 21 12.56 0.38 -8.33
N ASP A 22 12.13 -0.17 -7.20
CA ASP A 22 12.29 0.34 -5.83
C ASP A 22 11.60 1.68 -5.52
N THR A 23 10.77 2.20 -6.44
CA THR A 23 9.98 3.40 -6.16
C THR A 23 8.97 3.12 -5.03
N GLU A 24 9.11 3.84 -3.92
CA GLU A 24 8.20 3.75 -2.78
C GLU A 24 6.87 4.47 -3.07
N LEU A 25 5.76 3.76 -2.90
CA LEU A 25 4.41 4.27 -3.18
C LEU A 25 3.58 4.48 -1.92
N ALA A 26 3.80 3.64 -0.90
CA ALA A 26 3.11 3.73 0.36
C ALA A 26 3.90 3.15 1.53
N ALA A 27 3.53 3.56 2.75
CA ALA A 27 3.93 2.91 3.98
C ALA A 27 2.68 2.62 4.82
N VAL A 28 2.68 1.51 5.54
CA VAL A 28 1.61 1.10 6.46
C VAL A 28 2.10 1.23 7.89
N GLN A 29 1.25 1.74 8.77
CA GLN A 29 1.48 1.73 10.22
C GLN A 29 0.38 0.91 10.89
N GLU A 30 0.76 -0.13 11.63
CA GLU A 30 -0.16 -1.14 12.17
C GLU A 30 -0.15 -1.22 13.72
N TRP A 31 0.68 -0.46 14.43
CA TRP A 31 0.75 -0.48 15.90
C TRP A 31 -0.33 0.34 16.61
N THR A 32 -1.40 0.73 15.90
CA THR A 32 -2.51 1.50 16.47
C THR A 32 -3.82 0.77 16.21
N ASN A 33 -4.90 1.17 16.89
CA ASN A 33 -6.25 0.63 16.64
C ASN A 33 -6.81 1.01 15.24
N ALA A 34 -6.00 1.62 14.39
CA ALA A 34 -6.28 1.93 13.01
C ALA A 34 -5.12 1.49 12.12
N THR A 35 -5.45 0.96 10.95
CA THR A 35 -4.47 0.79 9.86
C THR A 35 -4.38 2.09 9.10
N LEU A 36 -3.22 2.74 9.14
CA LEU A 36 -2.96 3.96 8.37
C LEU A 36 -2.18 3.60 7.09
N VAL A 37 -2.66 4.08 5.95
CA VAL A 37 -2.00 3.91 4.65
C VAL A 37 -1.61 5.28 4.11
N PHE A 38 -0.31 5.55 4.04
CA PHE A 38 0.20 6.81 3.49
C PHE A 38 0.48 6.64 2.00
N LEU A 39 -0.14 7.43 1.12
CA LEU A 39 0.09 7.37 -0.32
C LEU A 39 0.94 8.56 -0.80
N ARG A 40 1.98 8.29 -1.60
CA ARG A 40 2.75 9.36 -2.25
C ARG A 40 1.87 10.13 -3.25
N SER A 41 2.06 11.44 -3.36
CA SER A 41 1.35 12.30 -4.33
C SER A 41 1.63 11.88 -5.78
N SER A 42 2.81 11.33 -6.06
CA SER A 42 3.21 10.81 -7.38
C SER A 42 2.53 9.49 -7.78
N TYR A 43 1.85 8.80 -6.86
CA TYR A 43 1.18 7.55 -7.19
C TYR A 43 -0.06 7.81 -8.07
N GLY A 44 -0.03 7.42 -9.34
CA GLY A 44 -1.10 7.75 -10.30
C GLY A 44 -2.39 6.92 -10.19
N ARG A 45 -2.44 5.87 -9.35
CA ARG A 45 -3.58 4.93 -9.26
C ARG A 45 -4.27 4.95 -7.90
N LYS A 46 -4.29 6.11 -7.22
CA LYS A 46 -4.88 6.27 -5.87
C LYS A 46 -6.33 5.81 -5.82
N GLU A 47 -7.17 6.27 -6.75
CA GLU A 47 -8.60 5.91 -6.79
C GLU A 47 -8.82 4.40 -6.91
N LYS A 48 -8.18 3.77 -7.90
CA LYS A 48 -8.25 2.30 -8.08
C LYS A 48 -7.80 1.52 -6.84
N LEU A 49 -6.84 2.05 -6.09
CA LEU A 49 -6.40 1.45 -4.84
C LEU A 49 -7.44 1.62 -3.73
N LEU A 50 -7.97 2.83 -3.55
CA LEU A 50 -8.99 3.13 -2.54
C LEU A 50 -10.27 2.32 -2.77
N THR A 51 -10.72 2.16 -4.01
CA THR A 51 -11.90 1.32 -4.34
C THR A 51 -11.65 -0.17 -4.07
N ALA A 52 -10.40 -0.62 -4.20
CA ALA A 52 -10.03 -2.03 -4.02
C ALA A 52 -9.80 -2.41 -2.55
N MET A 53 -9.53 -1.44 -1.68
CA MET A 53 -9.22 -1.68 -0.27
C MET A 53 -10.36 -2.32 0.53
N PRO A 54 -11.62 -1.84 0.47
CA PRO A 54 -12.72 -2.44 1.23
C PRO A 54 -12.88 -3.93 0.97
N GLU A 55 -12.80 -4.35 -0.30
CA GLU A 55 -12.86 -5.78 -0.67
C GLU A 55 -11.68 -6.58 -0.11
N ALA A 56 -10.48 -6.00 -0.10
CA ALA A 56 -9.29 -6.67 0.41
C ALA A 56 -9.24 -6.75 1.95
N LEU A 57 -10.02 -5.94 2.65
CA LEU A 57 -10.13 -5.89 4.10
C LEU A 57 -11.34 -6.67 4.64
N LYS A 58 -12.16 -7.26 3.76
CA LYS A 58 -13.19 -8.21 4.19
C LYS A 58 -12.52 -9.42 4.85
N PRO A 59 -13.10 -9.95 5.95
CA PRO A 59 -12.59 -11.15 6.62
C PRO A 59 -12.47 -12.35 5.69
#